data_AF-A0A9D4NCJ1-F1
#
_entry.id   AF-A0A9D4NCJ1-F1
#
_cell.length_a   1.000
_cell.length_b   1.000
_cell.length_c   1.000
_cell.angle_alpha   90.00
_cell.angle_beta   90.00
_cell.angle_gamma   90.00
#
_symmetry.space_group_name_H-M   'P 1'
#
loop_
_entity.id
_entity.type
_entity.pdbx_description
1 polymer ?
#
loop_
_entity_poly.entity_id
_entity_poly.type
_entity_poly.pdbx_seq_one_letter_code
_entity_poly.pdbx_strand_id
1 'polypeptide(L)' 'MEKIVFPIPEICGFLTEETKVHVFNTAERDEQGSKVADFFERVDDIYSEMIWQRDLRGRYL' A
#
# COMPACT_ATOMS: atom_id res chain seq x y z
N MET A 1 -18.61 -9.30 13.86
CA MET A 1 -17.80 -8.46 12.96
C MET A 1 -18.32 -7.04 13.05
N GLU A 2 -17.48 -6.12 13.47
CA GLU A 2 -17.79 -4.70 13.52
C GLU A 2 -17.43 -4.04 12.17
N LYS A 3 -18.06 -2.90 11.86
CA LYS A 3 -17.78 -2.13 10.64
C LYS A 3 -17.41 -0.71 11.04
N ILE A 4 -16.36 -0.19 10.43
CA ILE A 4 -15.85 1.17 10.67
C ILE A 4 -15.81 1.88 9.32
N VAL A 5 -16.23 3.16 9.30
CA VAL A 5 -16.14 4.03 8.12
C VAL A 5 -15.22 5.20 8.42
N PHE A 6 -14.33 5.51 7.48
CA PHE A 6 -13.41 6.64 7.57
C PHE A 6 -13.16 7.20 6.16
N PRO A 7 -12.88 8.50 6.03
CA PRO A 7 -12.50 9.08 4.75
C PRO A 7 -11.14 8.52 4.29
N ILE A 8 -10.99 8.29 2.99
CA ILE A 8 -9.73 7.81 2.42
C ILE A 8 -8.76 9.00 2.33
N PRO A 9 -7.55 8.91 2.91
CA PRO A 9 -6.52 9.94 2.74
C PRO A 9 -6.12 10.11 1.27
N GLU A 10 -5.96 11.36 0.81
CA GLU A 10 -5.59 11.66 -0.58
C GLU A 10 -4.26 11.00 -1.01
N ILE A 11 -3.32 10.85 -0.07
CA ILE A 11 -2.02 10.21 -0.30
C ILE A 11 -2.16 8.79 -0.87
N CYS A 12 -3.22 8.06 -0.52
CA CYS A 12 -3.48 6.72 -1.04
C CYS A 12 -3.73 6.70 -2.55
N GLY A 13 -4.12 7.83 -3.15
CA GLY A 13 -4.31 7.97 -4.60
C GLY A 13 -3.00 7.97 -5.40
N PHE A 14 -1.84 8.07 -4.74
CA PHE A 14 -0.54 8.10 -5.38
C PHE A 14 0.14 6.73 -5.46
N LEU A 15 -0.44 5.69 -4.87
CA LEU A 15 0.07 4.32 -5.02
C LEU A 15 -0.17 3.81 -6.45
N THR A 16 0.87 3.26 -7.08
CA THR A 16 0.76 2.73 -8.43
C THR A 16 -0.04 1.41 -8.47
N GLU A 17 -0.71 1.15 -9.60
CA GLU A 17 -1.35 -0.16 -9.82
C GLU A 17 -0.34 -1.29 -9.89
N GLU A 18 0.87 -1.01 -10.38
CA GLU A 18 1.97 -1.97 -10.42
C GLU A 18 2.34 -2.47 -9.02
N THR A 19 2.51 -1.58 -8.04
CA THR A 19 2.80 -1.97 -6.66
C THR A 19 1.67 -2.77 -6.04
N LYS A 20 0.40 -2.42 -6.31
CA LYS A 20 -0.75 -3.21 -5.84
C LYS A 20 -0.69 -4.65 -6.36
N VAL A 21 -0.45 -4.83 -7.66
CA VAL A 21 -0.34 -6.14 -8.30
C VAL A 21 0.88 -6.90 -7.78
N HIS A 22 2.01 -6.22 -7.62
CA HIS A 22 3.24 -6.80 -7.08
C HIS A 22 3.00 -7.36 -5.68
N VAL A 23 2.56 -6.54 -4.74
CA VAL A 23 2.30 -6.94 -3.35
C VAL A 23 1.26 -8.07 -3.29
N PHE A 24 0.19 -8.00 -4.08
CA PHE A 24 -0.81 -9.06 -4.13
C PHE A 24 -0.21 -10.43 -4.51
N ASN A 25 0.70 -10.43 -5.49
CA ASN A 25 1.30 -11.66 -6.01
C ASN A 25 2.47 -12.16 -5.14
N THR A 26 3.30 -11.26 -4.62
CA THR A 26 4.54 -11.62 -3.91
C THR A 26 4.40 -11.68 -2.40
N ALA A 27 3.25 -11.29 -1.82
CA ALA A 27 3.04 -11.45 -0.40
C ALA A 27 3.02 -12.93 0.00
N GLU A 28 3.89 -13.31 0.93
CA GLU A 28 4.10 -14.67 1.40
C GLU A 28 3.00 -15.11 2.36
N ARG A 29 2.72 -16.41 2.38
CA ARG A 29 1.78 -17.01 3.33
C ARG A 29 2.53 -17.48 4.56
N ASP A 30 2.03 -17.12 5.73
CA ASP A 30 2.51 -17.66 7.00
C ASP A 30 2.12 -19.14 7.21
N GLU A 31 2.49 -19.72 8.35
CA GLU A 31 2.20 -21.11 8.72
C GLU A 31 0.69 -21.43 8.76
N GLN A 32 -0.16 -20.42 8.84
CA GLN A 32 -1.62 -20.55 8.82
C GLN A 32 -2.22 -20.27 7.43
N GLY A 33 -1.38 -20.02 6.43
CA GLY A 33 -1.78 -19.73 5.06
C GLY A 33 -2.22 -18.28 4.84
N SER A 34 -2.01 -17.38 5.81
CA SER A 34 -2.41 -15.97 5.75
C SER A 34 -1.29 -15.10 5.18
N LYS A 35 -1.67 -14.11 4.35
CA LYS A 35 -0.73 -13.11 3.80
C LYS A 35 -0.58 -11.86 4.68
N VAL A 36 -1.28 -11.81 5.80
CA VAL A 36 -1.44 -10.58 6.59
C VAL A 36 -0.11 -10.11 7.17
N ALA A 37 0.67 -11.01 7.77
CA ALA A 37 1.92 -10.65 8.44
C ALA A 37 2.91 -9.96 7.48
N ASP A 38 3.28 -10.64 6.40
CA ASP A 38 4.21 -10.10 5.40
C ASP A 38 3.64 -8.88 4.64
N PHE A 39 2.33 -8.77 4.45
CA PHE A 39 1.73 -7.53 3.94
C PHE A 39 2.01 -6.33 4.86
N PHE A 40 1.84 -6.49 6.18
CA PHE A 40 2.04 -5.40 7.14
C PHE A 40 3.51 -4.96 7.24
N GLU A 41 4.45 -5.88 7.05
CA GLU A 41 5.88 -5.55 7.00
C GLU A 41 6.25 -4.62 5.82
N ARG A 42 5.44 -4.61 4.76
CA ARG A 42 5.66 -3.81 3.55
C ARG A 42 4.94 -2.46 3.56
N VAL A 43 4.13 -2.16 4.58
CA VAL A 43 3.26 -0.96 4.61
C VAL A 43 4.07 0.34 4.58
N ASP A 44 5.22 0.38 5.26
CA ASP A 44 6.07 1.56 5.30
C ASP A 44 6.70 1.87 3.93
N ASP A 45 7.08 0.84 3.18
CA ASP A 45 7.59 0.99 1.81
C ASP A 45 6.48 1.46 0.85
N ILE A 46 5.30 0.87 0.95
CA ILE A 46 4.11 1.28 0.19
C ILE A 46 3.77 2.75 0.47
N TYR A 47 3.83 3.17 1.73
CA TYR A 47 3.59 4.56 2.11
C TYR A 47 4.68 5.50 1.60
N SER A 48 5.93 5.05 1.63
CA SER A 48 7.08 5.80 1.08
C SER A 48 6.95 6.02 -0.43
N GLU A 49 6.47 5.02 -1.18
CA GLU A 49 6.14 5.18 -2.60
C GLU A 49 5.09 6.26 -2.82
N MET A 50 4.00 6.25 -2.04
CA MET A 50 2.93 7.25 -2.17
C MET A 50 3.47 8.67 -1.97
N ILE A 51 4.32 8.88 -0.95
CA ILE A 51 4.98 10.16 -0.70
C ILE A 51 5.85 10.56 -1.90
N TRP A 52 6.66 9.62 -2.39
CA TRP A 52 7.56 9.87 -3.51
C TRP A 52 6.79 10.23 -4.79
N GLN A 53 5.72 9.50 -5.12
CA GLN A 53 4.84 9.75 -6.27
C GLN A 53 4.15 11.12 -6.18
N ARG A 54 3.70 11.51 -4.99
CA ARG A 54 3.15 12.85 -4.74
C ARG A 54 4.19 13.93 -5.02
N ASP A 55 5.38 13.79 -4.45
CA ASP A 55 6.45 14.78 -4.57
C ASP A 55 6.95 14.88 -6.01
N LEU A 56 7.01 13.76 -6.73
CA LEU A 56 7.35 13.73 -8.15
C LEU A 56 6.40 14.61 -8.96
N ARG A 57 5.09 14.46 -8.77
CA ARG A 57 4.08 15.26 -9.48
C ARG A 57 4.12 16.73 -9.11
N GLY A 58 4.42 17.06 -7.86
CA GLY A 58 4.62 18.44 -7.40
C GLY A 58 5.89 19.11 -7.93
N ARG A 59 6.88 18.33 -8.40
CA ARG A 59 8.10 18.85 -9.05
C ARG A 59 7.96 19.08 -10.55
N TYR A 60 6.97 18.44 -11.18
CA TYR A 60 6.67 18.59 -12.61
C TYR A 60 5.50 19.57 -12.89
N LEU A 61 5.00 20.24 -11.85
CA LEU A 61 4.06 21.38 -11.89
C LEU A 61 4.81 22.66 -11.52
#